data_AF-A0A6V8LES1-F1
#
_entry.id   AF-A0A6V8LES1-F1
#
_cell.length_a   1.000
_cell.length_b   1.000
_cell.length_c   1.000
_cell.angle_alpha   90.00
_cell.angle_beta   90.00
_cell.angle_gamma   90.00
#
_symmetry.space_group_name_H-M   'P 1'
#
loop_
_entity.id
_entity.type
_entity.pdbx_description
1 polymer ?
#
loop_
_entity_poly.entity_id
_entity_poly.type
_entity_poly.pdbx_seq_one_letter_code
_entity_poly.pdbx_strand_id
1 'polypeptide(L)'
;MTGHPNEQARETFTFARWVWDITAARAIVAGRPHQLIAVGPLHSYLAIGLIRVDADHAMSTDLTQPLILAPLPGAGGNLPIDGWHRIYHALRKQVEYLPAVALTDAEGDQIRTQIPGWHPLARPAPAAAVPRPADQIRANTPSGRLPDGAVRDLVAAHLDSHPGQGFTIGELARVLGIAKAPVRDAVRHLVADHRAIRTATRHAVRYTSASGPATAL
;
A
#
# COMPACT_ATOMS: atom_id res chain seq x y z
N MET A 1 16.35 8.45 -44.49
CA MET A 1 16.86 9.32 -43.40
C MET A 1 15.76 10.32 -43.12
N THR A 2 14.96 10.17 -42.08
CA THR A 2 15.27 10.55 -40.69
C THR A 2 14.51 9.66 -39.70
N GLY A 3 15.22 8.75 -39.03
CA GLY A 3 14.71 8.08 -37.84
C GLY A 3 14.82 9.05 -36.67
N HIS A 4 13.70 9.42 -36.05
CA HIS A 4 13.71 10.12 -34.77
C HIS A 4 14.51 9.28 -33.77
N PRO A 5 15.45 9.87 -33.01
CA PRO A 5 16.16 9.13 -31.98
C PRO A 5 15.14 8.58 -30.99
N ASN A 6 15.24 7.29 -30.73
CA ASN A 6 14.49 6.55 -29.74
C ASN A 6 14.79 7.17 -28.35
N GLU A 7 14.03 8.21 -28.01
CA GLU A 7 13.96 8.79 -26.69
C GLU A 7 13.45 7.67 -25.79
N GLN A 8 14.37 6.96 -25.13
CA GLN A 8 14.03 5.89 -24.18
C GLN A 8 12.98 6.46 -23.24
N ALA A 9 11.75 5.98 -23.34
CA ALA A 9 10.64 6.47 -22.54
C ALA A 9 11.07 6.45 -21.07
N ARG A 10 11.13 7.62 -20.43
CA ARG A 10 11.53 7.74 -19.03
C ARG A 10 10.63 6.85 -18.19
N GLU A 11 11.22 5.85 -17.56
CA GLU A 11 10.49 4.97 -16.66
C GLU A 11 10.34 5.68 -15.32
N THR A 12 9.12 5.75 -14.80
CA THR A 12 8.85 6.45 -13.54
C THR A 12 8.09 5.58 -12.58
N PHE A 13 8.38 5.74 -11.29
CA PHE A 13 7.65 5.11 -10.20
C PHE A 13 6.88 6.19 -9.44
N THR A 14 5.56 6.00 -9.29
CA THR A 14 4.73 6.94 -8.53
C THR A 14 4.23 6.28 -7.26
N PHE A 15 4.48 6.94 -6.13
CA PHE A 15 3.94 6.52 -4.84
C PHE A 15 3.50 7.73 -4.00
N ALA A 16 2.26 7.68 -3.54
CA ALA A 16 1.60 8.80 -2.89
C ALA A 16 1.66 10.08 -3.77
N ARG A 17 2.33 11.14 -3.30
CA ARG A 17 2.51 12.41 -4.01
C ARG A 17 3.82 12.50 -4.80
N TRP A 18 4.65 11.47 -4.72
CA TRP A 18 6.02 11.49 -5.20
C TRP A 18 6.16 10.67 -6.49
N VAL A 19 6.99 11.16 -7.39
CA VAL A 19 7.37 10.50 -8.64
C VAL A 19 8.88 10.40 -8.67
N TRP A 20 9.42 9.19 -8.85
CA TRP A 20 10.84 8.94 -9.03
C TRP A 20 11.13 8.58 -10.48
N ASP A 21 12.21 9.12 -11.04
CA ASP A 21 12.76 8.72 -12.35
C ASP A 21 13.61 7.45 -12.18
N ILE A 22 13.07 6.30 -12.61
CA ILE A 22 13.75 5.00 -12.53
C ILE A 22 14.94 4.94 -13.50
N THR A 23 14.83 5.58 -14.66
CA THR A 23 15.93 5.65 -15.64
C THR A 23 17.13 6.35 -15.03
N ALA A 24 16.92 7.49 -14.37
CA ALA A 24 17.97 8.21 -13.65
C ALA A 24 18.48 7.41 -12.44
N ALA A 25 17.59 6.74 -11.69
CA ALA A 25 17.98 5.89 -10.57
C ALA A 25 18.95 4.77 -11.01
N ARG A 26 18.63 4.07 -12.10
CA ARG A 26 19.47 3.01 -12.68
C ARG A 26 20.84 3.54 -13.09
N ALA A 27 20.90 4.75 -13.66
CA ALA A 27 22.16 5.39 -14.02
C ALA A 27 23.02 5.71 -12.78
N ILE A 28 22.42 6.19 -11.69
CA ILE A 28 23.12 6.52 -10.43
C ILE A 28 23.71 5.27 -9.77
N VAL A 29 22.98 4.15 -9.77
CA VAL A 29 23.39 2.92 -9.09
C VAL A 29 24.21 1.95 -9.95
N ALA A 30 24.43 2.28 -11.22
CA ALA A 30 25.16 1.43 -12.14
C ALA A 30 26.57 1.11 -11.61
N GLY A 31 26.91 -0.18 -11.59
CA GLY A 31 28.22 -0.68 -11.14
C GLY A 31 28.43 -0.67 -9.62
N ARG A 32 27.45 -0.28 -8.81
CA ARG A 32 27.57 -0.34 -7.34
C ARG A 32 27.50 -1.77 -6.81
N PRO A 33 28.21 -2.07 -5.71
CA PRO A 33 27.96 -3.29 -4.96
C PRO A 33 26.51 -3.29 -4.45
N HIS A 34 25.90 -4.46 -4.42
CA HIS A 34 24.56 -4.66 -3.88
C HIS A 34 24.62 -5.45 -2.57
N GLN A 35 23.61 -5.23 -1.74
CA GLN A 35 23.38 -6.00 -0.52
C GLN A 35 22.19 -6.93 -0.71
N LEU A 36 22.15 -8.04 0.02
CA LEU A 36 20.98 -8.91 0.04
C LEU A 36 19.94 -8.36 1.03
N ILE A 37 18.69 -8.27 0.59
CA ILE A 37 17.56 -7.89 1.45
C ILE A 37 16.54 -9.02 1.51
N ALA A 38 15.91 -9.18 2.68
CA ALA A 38 14.83 -10.14 2.84
C ALA A 38 13.59 -9.69 2.05
N VAL A 39 13.00 -10.62 1.30
CA VAL A 39 11.82 -10.35 0.46
C VAL A 39 10.52 -10.41 1.27
N GLY A 40 10.50 -11.22 2.34
CA GLY A 40 9.32 -11.46 3.19
C GLY A 40 8.60 -10.18 3.66
N PRO A 41 9.30 -9.17 4.22
CA PRO A 41 8.67 -7.92 4.65
C PRO A 41 7.96 -7.14 3.52
N LEU A 42 8.42 -7.30 2.27
CA LEU A 42 7.89 -6.60 1.10
C LEU A 42 6.60 -7.22 0.55
N HIS A 43 6.28 -8.46 0.95
CA HIS A 43 5.04 -9.15 0.55
C HIS A 43 3.78 -8.34 0.85
N SER A 44 3.78 -7.63 1.98
CA SER A 44 2.66 -6.83 2.44
C SER A 44 2.19 -5.80 1.40
N TYR A 45 3.10 -5.18 0.65
CA TYR A 45 2.77 -4.19 -0.38
C TYR A 45 2.02 -4.78 -1.59
N LEU A 46 2.38 -6.02 -1.98
CA LEU A 46 1.71 -6.74 -3.06
C LEU A 46 0.37 -7.31 -2.60
N ALA A 47 0.33 -7.87 -1.39
CA ALA A 47 -0.88 -8.49 -0.83
C ALA A 47 -2.04 -7.49 -0.66
N ILE A 48 -1.74 -6.23 -0.32
CA ILE A 48 -2.75 -5.17 -0.19
C ILE A 48 -3.09 -4.49 -1.53
N GLY A 49 -2.48 -4.91 -2.64
CA GLY A 49 -2.72 -4.35 -3.98
C GLY A 49 -2.19 -2.92 -4.16
N LEU A 50 -1.28 -2.44 -3.30
CA LEU A 50 -0.69 -1.11 -3.42
C LEU A 50 0.22 -1.00 -4.65
N ILE A 51 0.79 -2.13 -5.06
CA ILE A 51 1.60 -2.27 -6.25
C ILE A 51 0.95 -3.31 -7.16
N ARG A 52 0.76 -2.95 -8.42
CA ARG A 52 0.31 -3.88 -9.47
C ARG A 52 1.53 -4.39 -10.22
N VAL A 53 1.55 -5.70 -10.43
CA VAL A 53 2.56 -6.40 -11.24
C VAL A 53 1.84 -7.19 -12.31
N ASP A 54 2.41 -7.23 -13.50
CA ASP A 54 2.04 -8.23 -14.50
C ASP A 54 2.66 -9.56 -14.07
N ALA A 55 1.82 -10.54 -13.75
CA ALA A 55 2.27 -11.81 -13.20
C ALA A 55 3.08 -12.62 -14.23
N ASP A 56 2.67 -12.62 -15.50
CA ASP A 56 3.34 -13.39 -16.55
C ASP A 56 4.70 -12.79 -16.85
N HIS A 57 4.76 -11.46 -16.97
CA HIS A 57 6.02 -10.75 -17.10
C HIS A 57 6.92 -10.94 -15.87
N ALA A 58 6.36 -10.88 -14.65
CA ALA A 58 7.12 -11.06 -13.42
C ALA A 58 7.88 -12.38 -13.40
N MET A 59 7.23 -13.47 -13.80
CA MET A 59 7.84 -14.81 -13.82
C MET A 59 8.97 -14.96 -14.83
N SER A 60 9.14 -14.01 -15.78
CA SER A 60 10.30 -13.96 -16.70
C SER A 60 11.46 -13.09 -16.21
N THR A 61 11.31 -12.40 -15.08
CA THR A 61 12.34 -11.46 -14.60
C THR A 61 13.57 -12.18 -14.02
N ASP A 62 14.74 -11.61 -14.26
CA ASP A 62 16.01 -12.08 -13.71
C ASP A 62 16.16 -11.67 -12.24
N LEU A 63 16.21 -12.66 -11.33
CA LEU A 63 16.34 -12.44 -9.89
C LEU A 63 17.74 -12.00 -9.44
N THR A 64 18.75 -12.08 -10.32
CA THR A 64 20.11 -11.58 -10.04
C THR A 64 20.24 -10.08 -10.22
N GLN A 65 19.28 -9.45 -10.91
CA GLN A 65 19.27 -8.01 -11.08
C GLN A 65 18.85 -7.31 -9.78
N PRO A 66 19.63 -6.33 -9.30
CA PRO A 66 19.36 -5.67 -8.04
C PRO A 66 18.04 -4.89 -8.07
N LEU A 67 17.34 -4.88 -6.95
CA LEU A 67 16.26 -3.94 -6.66
C LEU A 67 16.86 -2.54 -6.42
N ILE A 68 16.12 -1.49 -6.73
CA ILE A 68 16.51 -0.12 -6.37
C ILE A 68 15.60 0.37 -5.27
N LEU A 69 16.20 0.71 -4.13
CA LEU A 69 15.50 1.23 -2.97
C LEU A 69 15.74 2.73 -2.87
N ALA A 70 14.67 3.52 -2.75
CA ALA A 70 14.75 4.95 -2.55
C ALA A 70 14.28 5.35 -1.15
N PRO A 71 14.89 6.38 -0.54
CA PRO A 71 14.45 6.89 0.75
C PRO A 71 13.07 7.53 0.63
N LEU A 72 12.21 7.28 1.63
CA LEU A 72 10.86 7.82 1.68
C LEU A 72 10.81 9.11 2.52
N PRO A 73 10.47 10.27 1.93
CA PRO A 73 10.53 11.55 2.63
C PRO A 73 9.62 11.61 3.84
N GLY A 74 10.19 11.95 5.00
CA GLY A 74 9.44 12.19 6.24
C GLY A 74 8.81 10.96 6.90
N ALA A 75 9.04 9.76 6.35
CA ALA A 75 8.58 8.49 6.93
C ALA A 75 9.71 7.68 7.58
N GLY A 76 10.97 7.95 7.20
CA GLY A 76 12.11 7.11 7.54
C GLY A 76 12.07 5.77 6.78
N GLY A 77 13.24 5.30 6.36
CA GLY A 77 13.38 4.02 5.65
C GLY A 77 13.25 4.12 4.12
N ASN A 78 13.36 2.96 3.49
CA ASN A 78 13.45 2.82 2.03
C ASN A 78 12.26 2.07 1.44
N LEU A 79 11.89 2.45 0.22
CA LEU A 79 10.86 1.80 -0.59
C LEU A 79 11.48 1.30 -1.90
N PRO A 80 11.18 0.06 -2.35
CA PRO A 80 11.52 -0.35 -3.70
C PRO A 80 10.83 0.56 -4.73
N ILE A 81 11.61 1.23 -5.56
CA ILE A 81 11.11 2.02 -6.70
C ILE A 81 11.28 1.28 -8.02
N ASP A 82 12.15 0.27 -8.05
CA ASP A 82 12.35 -0.66 -9.17
C ASP A 82 12.40 -2.10 -8.65
N GLY A 83 11.91 -3.05 -9.46
CA GLY A 83 12.01 -4.48 -9.18
C GLY A 83 10.82 -5.12 -8.46
N TRP A 84 9.65 -4.48 -8.45
CA TRP A 84 8.41 -5.08 -7.92
C TRP A 84 8.04 -6.40 -8.60
N HIS A 85 8.27 -6.53 -9.90
CA HIS A 85 8.13 -7.78 -10.64
C HIS A 85 9.11 -8.87 -10.14
N ARG A 86 10.36 -8.50 -9.81
CA ARG A 86 11.36 -9.42 -9.23
C ARG A 86 10.98 -9.85 -7.82
N ILE A 87 10.46 -8.94 -7.00
CA ILE A 87 9.92 -9.25 -5.66
C ILE A 87 8.77 -10.26 -5.78
N TYR A 88 7.82 -10.03 -6.70
CA TYR A 88 6.75 -10.98 -6.96
C TYR A 88 7.29 -12.36 -7.36
N HIS A 89 8.22 -12.39 -8.33
CA HIS A 89 8.82 -13.63 -8.79
C HIS A 89 9.54 -14.39 -7.67
N ALA A 90 10.34 -13.70 -6.85
CA ALA A 90 11.02 -14.28 -5.69
C ALA A 90 10.03 -14.87 -4.68
N LEU A 91 8.94 -14.17 -4.34
CA LEU A 91 7.90 -14.68 -3.45
C LEU A 91 7.24 -15.95 -4.00
N ARG A 92 6.99 -16.02 -5.31
CA ARG A 92 6.41 -17.21 -5.97
C ARG A 92 7.37 -18.39 -6.02
N LYS A 93 8.69 -18.12 -6.08
CA LYS A 93 9.75 -19.14 -6.08
C LYS A 93 10.32 -19.43 -4.70
N GLN A 94 9.78 -18.81 -3.64
CA GLN A 94 10.26 -18.93 -2.27
C GLN A 94 11.74 -18.55 -2.12
N VAL A 95 12.21 -17.58 -2.92
CA VAL A 95 13.54 -16.99 -2.79
C VAL A 95 13.49 -15.97 -1.65
N GLU A 96 14.27 -16.22 -0.61
CA GLU A 96 14.24 -15.44 0.63
C GLU A 96 14.91 -14.07 0.50
N TYR A 97 15.96 -13.99 -0.31
CA TYR A 97 16.80 -12.80 -0.44
C TYR A 97 16.97 -12.37 -1.88
N LEU A 98 16.92 -11.05 -2.11
CA LEU A 98 17.24 -10.44 -3.41
C LEU A 98 18.37 -9.42 -3.28
N PRO A 99 19.22 -9.28 -4.31
CA PRO A 99 20.16 -8.18 -4.37
C PRO A 99 19.42 -6.86 -4.45
N ALA A 100 19.93 -5.84 -3.77
CA ALA A 100 19.36 -4.51 -3.75
C ALA A 100 20.46 -3.45 -3.57
N VAL A 101 20.22 -2.28 -4.15
CA VAL A 101 21.04 -1.08 -3.97
C VAL A 101 20.13 0.03 -3.44
N ALA A 102 20.56 0.67 -2.36
CA ALA A 102 19.87 1.82 -1.79
C ALA A 102 20.47 3.12 -2.33
N LEU A 103 19.60 4.04 -2.73
CA LEU A 103 19.95 5.43 -2.95
C LEU A 103 20.16 6.13 -1.60
N THR A 104 21.08 7.09 -1.57
CA THR A 104 21.18 8.06 -0.47
C THR A 104 20.01 9.04 -0.51
N ASP A 105 19.79 9.79 0.57
CA ASP A 105 18.78 10.86 0.60
C ASP A 105 19.01 11.89 -0.52
N ALA A 106 20.26 12.31 -0.73
CA ALA A 106 20.61 13.28 -1.77
C ALA A 106 20.32 12.76 -3.19
N GLU A 107 20.64 11.49 -3.47
CA GLU A 107 20.35 10.86 -4.76
C GLU A 107 18.85 10.66 -4.97
N GLY A 108 18.15 10.23 -3.91
CA GLY A 108 16.70 10.10 -3.91
C GLY A 108 16.01 11.43 -4.18
N ASP A 109 16.51 12.54 -3.63
CA ASP A 109 16.01 13.88 -3.86
C ASP A 109 16.28 14.37 -5.29
N GLN A 110 17.44 14.05 -5.87
CA GLN A 110 17.81 14.42 -7.23
C GLN A 110 16.85 13.86 -8.29
N ILE A 111 16.35 12.64 -8.09
CA ILE A 111 15.50 11.94 -9.07
C ILE A 111 14.00 12.03 -8.74
N ARG A 112 13.64 12.68 -7.63
CA ARG A 112 12.26 12.71 -7.12
C ARG A 112 11.61 14.05 -7.37
N THR A 113 10.41 14.00 -7.91
CA THR A 113 9.53 15.15 -8.11
C THR A 113 8.20 14.93 -7.41
N GLN A 114 7.40 15.98 -7.28
CA GLN A 114 6.02 15.89 -6.81
C GLN A 114 5.07 15.85 -7.99
N ILE A 115 3.96 15.14 -7.84
CA ILE A 115 2.86 15.20 -8.79
C ILE A 115 2.38 16.66 -8.89
N PRO A 116 2.39 17.28 -10.08
CA PRO A 116 1.92 18.66 -10.26
C PRO A 116 0.47 18.82 -9.81
N GLY A 117 0.18 19.90 -9.09
CA GLY A 117 -1.18 20.20 -8.59
C GLY A 117 -1.65 19.31 -7.44
N TRP A 118 -0.77 18.50 -6.84
CA TRP A 118 -1.11 17.82 -5.60
C TRP A 118 -1.26 18.84 -4.46
N HIS A 119 -2.47 18.95 -3.94
CA HIS A 119 -2.77 19.64 -2.69
C HIS A 119 -3.19 18.58 -1.65
N PRO A 120 -2.79 18.72 -0.37
CA PRO A 120 -3.41 17.92 0.68
C PRO A 120 -4.92 18.11 0.56
N LEU A 121 -5.70 17.01 0.57
CA LEU A 121 -7.15 17.13 0.73
C LEU A 121 -7.38 18.03 1.94
N ALA A 122 -7.96 19.22 1.70
CA ALA A 122 -8.36 20.10 2.79
C ALA A 122 -9.19 19.23 3.73
N ARG A 123 -8.77 19.15 5.00
CA ARG A 123 -9.55 18.46 6.02
C ARG A 123 -10.97 19.03 5.89
N PRO A 124 -12.00 18.22 5.57
CA PRO A 124 -13.33 18.78 5.47
C PRO A 124 -13.62 19.48 6.78
N ALA A 125 -14.00 20.76 6.71
CA ALA A 125 -14.56 21.46 7.86
C ALA A 125 -15.65 20.55 8.43
N PRO A 126 -15.77 20.41 9.76
CA PRO A 126 -16.72 19.49 10.37
C PRO A 126 -18.10 19.77 9.78
N ALA A 127 -18.53 18.89 8.87
CA ALA A 127 -19.82 19.04 8.23
C ALA A 127 -20.86 18.89 9.35
N ALA A 128 -21.72 19.90 9.47
CA ALA A 128 -22.87 19.85 10.37
C ALA A 128 -23.57 18.50 10.19
N ALA A 129 -23.83 17.84 11.31
CA ALA A 129 -24.30 16.46 11.38
C ALA A 129 -25.52 16.22 10.48
N VAL A 130 -25.28 15.56 9.34
CA VAL A 130 -26.33 14.91 8.57
C VAL A 130 -26.65 13.60 9.31
N PRO A 131 -27.92 13.29 9.63
CA PRO A 131 -28.27 12.04 10.30
C PRO A 131 -27.83 10.84 9.46
N ARG A 132 -27.18 9.86 10.12
CA ARG A 132 -26.46 8.77 9.47
C ARG A 132 -27.39 7.57 9.18
N PRO A 133 -27.11 6.77 8.13
CA PRO A 133 -27.82 5.53 7.83
C PRO A 133 -27.86 4.51 8.99
N ALA A 134 -26.93 4.61 9.94
CA ALA A 134 -26.84 3.74 11.12
C ALA A 134 -28.07 3.85 12.05
N ASP A 135 -28.76 4.99 12.05
CA ASP A 135 -29.96 5.19 12.87
C ASP A 135 -31.18 4.44 12.29
N GLN A 136 -31.22 4.21 10.97
CA GLN A 136 -32.28 3.42 10.32
C GLN A 136 -32.08 1.91 10.46
N ILE A 137 -30.84 1.43 10.50
CA ILE A 137 -30.55 -0.02 10.62
C ILE A 137 -30.81 -0.52 12.06
N ARG A 138 -30.53 0.31 13.08
CA ARG A 138 -30.77 -0.03 14.49
C ARG A 138 -32.25 -0.17 14.85
N ALA A 139 -33.15 0.51 14.14
CA ALA A 139 -34.58 0.42 14.39
C ALA A 139 -35.19 -0.95 14.01
N ASN A 140 -34.50 -1.77 13.19
CA ASN A 140 -35.06 -2.98 12.60
C ASN A 140 -34.44 -4.31 13.07
N THR A 141 -33.59 -4.33 14.11
CA THR A 141 -33.00 -5.60 14.60
C THR A 141 -33.30 -5.84 16.09
N PRO A 142 -34.32 -6.65 16.43
CA PRO A 142 -34.55 -7.08 17.80
C PRO A 142 -33.51 -8.16 18.16
N SER A 143 -32.93 -8.00 19.36
CA SER A 143 -31.81 -8.78 19.93
C SER A 143 -30.44 -8.29 19.45
N GLY A 144 -29.70 -7.62 20.34
CA GLY A 144 -28.38 -6.98 20.13
C GLY A 144 -27.20 -7.90 19.79
N ARG A 145 -27.44 -8.95 19.00
CA ARG A 145 -26.43 -9.79 18.38
C ARG A 145 -26.56 -9.59 16.87
N LEU A 146 -25.58 -8.89 16.28
CA LEU A 146 -25.50 -8.75 14.83
C LEU A 146 -25.41 -10.15 14.19
N PRO A 147 -26.14 -10.44 13.10
CA PRO A 147 -26.04 -11.70 12.39
C PRO A 147 -24.60 -11.97 11.91
N ASP A 148 -24.25 -13.24 11.71
CA ASP A 148 -22.96 -13.62 11.14
C ASP A 148 -22.74 -12.91 9.80
N GLY A 149 -21.64 -12.19 9.67
CA GLY A 149 -21.33 -11.39 8.49
C GLY A 149 -21.89 -9.96 8.48
N ALA A 150 -22.82 -9.58 9.35
CA ALA A 150 -23.40 -8.23 9.34
C ALA A 150 -22.38 -7.12 9.67
N VAL A 151 -21.38 -7.42 10.51
CA VAL A 151 -20.25 -6.50 10.76
C VAL A 151 -19.42 -6.31 9.48
N ARG A 152 -19.23 -7.37 8.70
CA ARG A 152 -18.51 -7.33 7.42
C ARG A 152 -19.22 -6.43 6.42
N ASP A 153 -20.55 -6.58 6.31
CA ASP A 153 -21.35 -5.78 5.38
C ASP A 153 -21.42 -4.31 5.79
N LEU A 154 -21.52 -4.02 7.10
CA LEU A 154 -21.47 -2.66 7.61
C LEU A 154 -20.12 -1.99 7.37
N VAL A 155 -19.01 -2.72 7.57
CA VAL A 155 -17.67 -2.23 7.25
C VAL A 155 -17.53 -1.99 5.75
N ALA A 156 -17.97 -2.94 4.91
CA ALA A 156 -17.91 -2.81 3.45
C ALA A 156 -18.73 -1.61 2.95
N ALA A 157 -19.99 -1.49 3.37
CA ALA A 157 -20.86 -0.38 2.99
C ALA A 157 -20.30 0.98 3.44
N HIS A 158 -19.67 1.03 4.62
CA HIS A 158 -19.04 2.25 5.11
C HIS A 158 -17.83 2.65 4.30
N LEU A 159 -16.95 1.70 3.98
CA LEU A 159 -15.84 1.94 3.07
C LEU A 159 -16.38 2.42 1.72
N ASP A 160 -17.39 1.75 1.16
CA ASP A 160 -17.92 2.04 -0.19
C ASP A 160 -18.53 3.45 -0.28
N SER A 161 -19.07 3.94 0.84
CA SER A 161 -19.58 5.31 0.95
C SER A 161 -18.48 6.37 1.14
N HIS A 162 -17.23 5.96 1.43
CA HIS A 162 -16.09 6.84 1.68
C HIS A 162 -14.86 6.40 0.87
N PRO A 163 -14.96 6.35 -0.47
CA PRO A 163 -13.89 5.86 -1.33
C PRO A 163 -12.63 6.73 -1.17
N GLY A 164 -11.48 6.09 -1.00
CA GLY A 164 -10.19 6.77 -0.84
C GLY A 164 -9.98 7.47 0.51
N GLN A 165 -10.78 7.17 1.53
CA GLN A 165 -10.47 7.56 2.91
C GLN A 165 -9.80 6.41 3.65
N GLY A 166 -8.68 6.71 4.31
CA GLY A 166 -8.03 5.79 5.23
C GLY A 166 -8.76 5.75 6.56
N PHE A 167 -9.07 4.55 7.05
CA PHE A 167 -9.64 4.37 8.38
C PHE A 167 -8.81 3.40 9.20
N THR A 168 -8.55 3.76 10.46
CA THR A 168 -8.07 2.82 11.47
C THR A 168 -9.22 1.94 11.95
N ILE A 169 -8.90 0.76 12.49
CA ILE A 169 -9.89 -0.12 13.15
C ILE A 169 -10.64 0.63 14.28
N GLY A 170 -9.94 1.52 15.00
CA GLY A 170 -10.55 2.32 16.06
C GLY A 170 -11.56 3.34 15.53
N GLU A 171 -11.31 3.93 14.37
CA GLU A 171 -12.24 4.85 13.72
C GLU A 171 -13.46 4.14 13.17
N LEU A 172 -13.27 3.02 12.48
CA LEU A 172 -14.39 2.18 12.01
C LEU A 172 -15.26 1.70 13.17
N ALA A 173 -14.65 1.19 14.24
CA ALA A 173 -15.35 0.77 15.45
C ALA A 173 -16.20 1.90 16.05
N ARG A 174 -15.63 3.11 16.13
CA ARG A 174 -16.33 4.28 16.67
C ARG A 174 -17.48 4.75 15.77
N VAL A 175 -17.24 4.80 14.45
CA VAL A 175 -18.23 5.29 13.48
C VAL A 175 -19.41 4.33 13.35
N LEU A 176 -19.13 3.03 13.37
CA LEU A 176 -20.15 1.97 13.28
C LEU A 176 -20.80 1.66 14.64
N GLY A 177 -20.21 2.12 15.75
CA GLY A 177 -20.66 1.79 17.10
C GLY A 177 -20.51 0.29 17.41
N ILE A 178 -19.47 -0.35 16.88
CA ILE A 178 -19.16 -1.78 17.00
C ILE A 178 -17.84 -1.93 17.76
N ALA A 179 -17.67 -3.01 18.53
CA ALA A 179 -16.40 -3.32 19.17
C ALA A 179 -15.26 -3.50 18.14
N LYS A 180 -14.02 -3.15 18.54
CA LYS A 180 -12.86 -3.19 17.65
C LYS A 180 -12.52 -4.60 17.13
N ALA A 181 -12.77 -5.65 17.91
CA ALA A 181 -12.41 -7.01 17.54
C ALA A 181 -13.23 -7.54 16.33
N PRO A 182 -14.58 -7.46 16.35
CA PRO A 182 -15.39 -7.80 15.17
C PRO A 182 -15.05 -6.98 13.92
N VAL A 183 -14.77 -5.68 14.09
CA VAL A 183 -14.38 -4.81 12.96
C VAL A 183 -13.04 -5.24 12.36
N ARG A 184 -12.07 -5.59 13.20
CA ARG A 184 -10.76 -6.10 12.74
C ARG A 184 -10.90 -7.38 11.94
N ASP A 185 -11.74 -8.30 12.41
CA ASP A 185 -12.00 -9.58 11.75
C ASP A 185 -12.71 -9.38 10.41
N ALA A 186 -13.74 -8.53 10.38
CA ALA A 186 -14.42 -8.11 9.16
C ALA A 186 -13.47 -7.49 8.12
N VAL A 187 -12.58 -6.59 8.54
CA VAL A 187 -11.58 -5.98 7.64
C VAL A 187 -10.62 -7.05 7.10
N ARG A 188 -10.17 -8.00 7.93
CA ARG A 188 -9.31 -9.10 7.49
C ARG A 188 -9.99 -9.94 6.40
N HIS A 189 -11.27 -10.28 6.59
CA HIS A 189 -12.05 -11.01 5.59
C HIS A 189 -12.24 -10.21 4.30
N LEU A 190 -12.57 -8.92 4.38
CA LEU A 190 -12.73 -8.07 3.18
C LEU A 190 -11.44 -7.87 2.39
N VAL A 191 -10.28 -7.91 3.06
CA VAL A 191 -8.97 -7.90 2.40
C VAL A 191 -8.71 -9.24 1.70
N ALA A 192 -8.99 -10.36 2.38
CA ALA A 192 -8.87 -11.70 1.79
C ALA A 192 -9.79 -11.88 0.55
N ASP A 193 -10.98 -11.28 0.59
CA ASP A 193 -11.97 -11.30 -0.50
C ASP A 193 -11.68 -10.27 -1.61
N HIS A 194 -10.54 -9.57 -1.57
CA HIS A 194 -10.16 -8.47 -2.48
C HIS A 194 -11.19 -7.32 -2.58
N ARG A 195 -12.13 -7.20 -1.63
CA ARG A 195 -13.22 -6.21 -1.67
C ARG A 195 -12.80 -4.89 -1.02
N ALA A 196 -12.10 -4.91 0.11
CA ALA A 196 -11.56 -3.70 0.76
C ALA A 196 -10.52 -2.97 -0.13
N ILE A 197 -9.88 -3.69 -1.05
CA ILE A 197 -8.88 -3.18 -1.99
C ILE A 197 -9.52 -2.26 -3.04
N ARG A 198 -10.77 -2.52 -3.47
CA ARG A 198 -11.50 -1.66 -4.43
C ARG A 198 -11.89 -0.31 -3.85
N THR A 199 -12.02 -0.23 -2.53
CA THR A 199 -12.52 0.96 -1.85
C THR A 199 -11.40 1.83 -1.27
N ALA A 200 -10.25 1.21 -0.94
CA ALA A 200 -9.03 1.88 -0.50
C ALA A 200 -8.16 2.41 -1.65
N THR A 201 -8.59 2.31 -2.92
CA THR A 201 -7.81 2.74 -4.09
C THR A 201 -7.75 4.26 -4.30
N ARG A 202 -7.46 5.01 -3.24
CA ARG A 202 -6.81 6.34 -3.25
C ARG A 202 -6.38 6.66 -1.81
N HIS A 203 -5.12 6.34 -1.48
CA HIS A 203 -4.42 6.66 -0.24
C HIS A 203 -4.98 6.09 1.08
N ALA A 204 -4.32 5.05 1.59
CA ALA A 204 -3.96 4.80 3.00
C ALA A 204 -3.35 3.37 3.09
N VAL A 205 -2.74 2.85 4.15
CA VAL A 205 -2.90 3.00 5.59
C VAL A 205 -1.59 2.53 6.26
N ARG A 206 -1.14 3.24 7.30
CA ARG A 206 -0.09 2.78 8.23
C ARG A 206 -0.61 1.65 9.11
N TYR A 207 0.10 0.52 9.18
CA TYR A 207 -0.10 -0.47 10.25
C TYR A 207 0.99 -0.28 11.31
N THR A 208 0.58 -0.01 12.55
CA THR A 208 1.44 -0.16 13.73
C THR A 208 1.40 -1.61 14.18
N SER A 209 2.54 -2.29 14.14
CA SER A 209 2.75 -3.60 14.76
C SER A 209 3.08 -3.41 16.24
N ALA A 210 2.29 -4.02 17.13
CA ALA A 210 2.67 -4.27 18.51
C ALA A 210 2.28 -5.70 18.88
N SER A 211 3.10 -6.28 19.75
CA SER A 211 2.99 -7.57 20.44
C SER A 211 3.66 -8.77 19.76
N GLY A 212 4.94 -8.99 20.11
CA GLY A 212 5.50 -10.33 20.22
C GLY A 212 4.99 -11.04 21.48
N PRO A 213 5.00 -12.38 21.53
CA PRO A 213 4.55 -13.12 22.70
C PRO A 213 5.62 -13.10 23.81
N ALA A 214 5.14 -12.89 25.04
CA ALA A 214 5.86 -13.29 26.24
C ALA A 214 6.04 -14.82 26.21
N THR A 215 7.28 -15.28 26.31
CA THR A 215 7.56 -16.67 26.68
C THR A 215 8.28 -16.62 28.01
N ALA A 216 7.56 -17.08 29.04
CA ALA A 216 8.16 -17.54 30.27
C ALA A 216 8.92 -18.83 29.99
N LEU A 217 10.17 -18.92 30.47
CA LEU A 217 10.78 -20.05 31.16
C LEU A 217 12.10 -19.57 31.77
#